data_AF-A0A292YEW0-F1
#
_entry.id   AF-A0A292YEW0-F1
#
_cell.length_a   1.000
_cell.length_b   1.000
_cell.length_c   1.000
_cell.angle_alpha   90.00
_cell.angle_beta   90.00
_cell.angle_gamma   90.00
#
_symmetry.space_group_name_H-M   'P 1'
#
loop_
_entity.id
_entity.type
_entity.pdbx_description
1 polymer ?
#
loop_
_entity_poly.entity_id
_entity_poly.type
_entity_poly.pdbx_seq_one_letter_code
_entity_poly.pdbx_strand_id
1 'polypeptide(L)'
;MAYENGYNALDYIGGCYRRYQQDPMIFQKVSNLLMVYKTRSDWPHNLMDFDNAFHTILGASVSNLIFDFGFKYLYDERIEWPEEAESFKHELRAFYTSIYPFLIQGFYATTHPMKFYNIATSPNDNHKIIRFMRVDGSSIEFIMEDQEIRGLISLLEGLLEKRGEER
;
A
#
# COMPACT_ATOMS: atom_id res chain seq x y z
N MET A 1 20.13 7.05 -8.94
CA MET A 1 21.21 7.94 -8.48
C MET A 1 20.97 8.16 -7.00
N ALA A 2 22.01 8.03 -6.17
CA ALA A 2 21.86 8.08 -4.70
C ALA A 2 22.12 9.51 -4.21
N TYR A 3 21.27 10.00 -3.30
CA TYR A 3 21.40 11.28 -2.57
C TYR A 3 21.56 12.54 -3.44
N GLU A 4 20.67 12.72 -4.41
CA GLU A 4 20.72 13.89 -5.33
C GLU A 4 20.68 15.25 -4.60
N ASN A 5 20.03 15.30 -3.43
CA ASN A 5 19.91 16.51 -2.60
C ASN A 5 20.70 16.40 -1.29
N GLY A 6 21.74 15.56 -1.24
CA GLY A 6 22.49 15.31 -0.01
C GLY A 6 21.71 14.48 1.01
N TYR A 7 22.05 14.65 2.29
CA TYR A 7 21.57 13.79 3.37
C TYR A 7 20.43 14.39 4.20
N ASN A 8 20.12 15.68 4.05
CA ASN A 8 19.06 16.32 4.84
C ASN A 8 17.67 15.89 4.34
N ALA A 9 16.86 15.32 5.24
CA ALA A 9 15.50 14.90 4.93
C ALA A 9 14.62 16.03 4.38
N LEU A 10 14.77 17.26 4.90
CA LEU A 10 13.93 18.39 4.52
C LEU A 10 14.22 18.91 3.10
N ASP A 11 15.35 18.56 2.51
CA ASP A 11 15.63 18.91 1.11
C ASP A 11 14.78 18.08 0.13
N TYR A 12 14.32 16.91 0.57
CA TYR A 12 13.42 16.05 -0.21
C TYR A 12 11.95 16.37 0.04
N ILE A 13 11.57 16.61 1.30
CA ILE A 13 10.16 16.66 1.74
C ILE A 13 9.80 17.90 2.56
N GLY A 14 10.60 18.96 2.49
CA GLY A 14 10.40 20.18 3.26
C GLY A 14 9.07 20.89 2.99
N GLY A 15 8.49 20.71 1.80
CA GLY A 15 7.13 21.19 1.50
C GLY A 15 6.06 20.51 2.36
N CYS A 16 6.19 19.20 2.59
CA CYS A 16 5.30 18.43 3.46
C CYS A 16 5.51 18.81 4.92
N TYR A 17 6.76 18.96 5.35
CA TYR A 17 7.07 19.42 6.71
C TYR A 17 6.46 20.79 7.02
N ARG A 18 6.58 21.77 6.11
CA ARG A 18 5.97 23.10 6.29
C ARG A 18 4.45 23.03 6.43
N ARG A 19 3.78 22.14 5.69
CA ARG A 19 2.33 21.94 5.81
C ARG A 19 1.95 21.26 7.12
N TYR A 20 2.76 20.30 7.57
CA TYR A 20 2.56 19.65 8.86
C TYR A 20 2.67 20.64 10.02
N GLN A 21 3.62 21.57 9.95
CA GLN A 21 3.75 22.64 10.95
C GLN A 21 2.52 23.55 11.00
N GLN A 22 1.80 23.72 9.88
CA GLN A 22 0.56 24.50 9.82
C GLN A 22 -0.66 23.68 10.25
N ASP A 23 -0.65 22.38 10.00
CA ASP A 23 -1.73 21.45 10.27
C ASP A 23 -1.18 20.05 10.59
N PRO A 24 -1.00 19.72 11.88
CA PRO A 24 -0.46 18.42 12.29
C PRO A 24 -1.37 17.23 11.92
N MET A 25 -2.63 17.48 11.53
CA MET A 25 -3.57 16.42 11.17
C MET A 25 -3.51 16.02 9.69
N ILE A 26 -2.58 16.56 8.90
CA ILE A 26 -2.52 16.32 7.45
C ILE A 26 -2.42 14.83 7.08
N PHE A 27 -1.68 14.03 7.85
CA PHE A 27 -1.54 12.60 7.60
C PHE A 27 -2.85 11.85 7.87
N GLN A 28 -3.53 12.17 8.97
CA GLN A 28 -4.83 11.58 9.28
C GLN A 28 -5.88 11.93 8.21
N LYS A 29 -5.87 13.18 7.71
CA LYS A 29 -6.78 13.62 6.64
C LYS A 29 -6.57 12.80 5.37
N VAL A 30 -5.32 12.57 4.96
CA VAL A 30 -5.02 11.74 3.79
C VAL A 30 -5.36 10.27 4.02
N SER A 31 -5.09 9.71 5.19
CA SER A 31 -5.47 8.34 5.52
C SER A 31 -6.99 8.13 5.43
N ASN A 32 -7.77 9.07 5.98
CA ASN A 32 -9.23 9.03 5.86
C ASN A 32 -9.68 9.16 4.41
N LEU A 33 -9.04 10.04 3.64
CA LEU A 33 -9.35 10.24 2.23
C LEU A 33 -9.08 8.97 1.41
N LEU A 34 -7.96 8.29 1.64
CA LEU A 34 -7.64 7.02 0.97
C LEU A 34 -8.75 5.98 1.20
N MET A 35 -9.31 5.90 2.41
CA MET A 35 -10.42 4.98 2.69
C MET A 35 -11.67 5.33 1.87
N VAL A 36 -11.96 6.61 1.67
CA VAL A 36 -13.06 7.05 0.79
C VAL A 36 -12.78 6.70 -0.67
N TYR A 37 -11.56 6.87 -1.16
CA TYR A 37 -11.22 6.53 -2.55
C TYR A 37 -11.32 5.03 -2.84
N LYS A 38 -10.93 4.20 -1.87
CA LYS A 38 -11.01 2.73 -1.96
C LYS A 38 -12.43 2.18 -2.01
N THR A 39 -13.43 2.93 -1.54
CA THR A 39 -14.84 2.48 -1.60
C THR A 39 -15.54 2.91 -2.87
N ARG A 40 -14.93 3.77 -3.70
CA ARG A 40 -15.49 4.14 -5.00
C ARG A 40 -15.42 2.96 -5.97
N SER A 41 -16.43 2.83 -6.82
CA SER A 41 -16.53 1.78 -7.83
C SER A 41 -15.44 1.84 -8.91
N ASP A 42 -14.78 2.98 -9.04
CA ASP A 42 -13.69 3.23 -9.99
C ASP A 42 -12.29 3.07 -9.38
N TRP A 43 -12.17 2.53 -8.15
CA TRP A 43 -10.89 2.12 -7.61
C TRP A 43 -10.30 0.93 -8.42
N PRO A 44 -8.99 0.89 -8.71
CA PRO A 44 -7.95 1.88 -8.46
C PRO A 44 -7.71 2.86 -9.63
N HIS A 45 -8.61 2.93 -10.60
CA HIS A 45 -8.48 3.86 -11.74
C HIS A 45 -8.60 5.33 -11.34
N ASN A 46 -9.17 5.62 -10.16
CA ASN A 46 -9.23 6.96 -9.56
C ASN A 46 -7.95 7.39 -8.81
N LEU A 47 -6.85 6.64 -8.91
CA LEU A 47 -5.60 6.97 -8.18
C LEU A 47 -5.02 8.33 -8.55
N MET A 48 -5.23 8.82 -9.78
CA MET A 48 -4.79 10.16 -10.18
C MET A 48 -5.57 11.26 -9.43
N ASP A 49 -6.87 11.08 -9.25
CA ASP A 49 -7.70 12.00 -8.45
C ASP A 49 -7.26 11.98 -6.98
N PHE A 50 -6.94 10.80 -6.46
CA PHE A 50 -6.36 10.66 -5.13
C PHE A 50 -5.02 11.39 -5.02
N ASP A 51 -4.10 11.25 -5.98
CA ASP A 51 -2.80 11.92 -5.97
C ASP A 51 -2.94 13.45 -5.99
N ASN A 52 -3.90 13.98 -6.77
CA ASN A 52 -4.21 15.41 -6.77
C ASN A 52 -4.65 15.92 -5.39
N ALA A 53 -5.52 15.16 -4.70
CA ALA A 53 -5.97 15.52 -3.36
C ALA A 53 -4.87 15.32 -2.30
N PHE A 54 -4.07 14.27 -2.44
CA PHE A 54 -2.88 13.99 -1.63
C PHE A 54 -1.90 15.16 -1.71
N HIS A 55 -1.59 15.61 -2.93
CA HIS A 55 -0.74 16.79 -3.18
C HIS A 55 -1.33 18.06 -2.58
N THR A 56 -2.65 18.25 -2.68
CA THR A 56 -3.33 19.42 -2.12
C THR A 56 -3.23 19.48 -0.60
N ILE A 57 -3.14 18.35 0.10
CA ILE A 57 -3.04 18.30 1.56
C ILE A 57 -1.57 18.31 2.01
N LEU A 58 -0.74 17.42 1.44
CA LEU A 58 0.64 17.18 1.89
C LEU A 58 1.69 18.00 1.15
N GLY A 59 1.34 18.67 0.04
CA GLY A 59 2.28 19.46 -0.75
C GLY A 59 3.36 18.64 -1.46
N ALA A 60 3.17 17.33 -1.55
CA ALA A 60 4.02 16.38 -2.27
C ALA A 60 3.11 15.37 -2.98
N SER A 61 3.54 14.83 -4.13
CA SER A 61 2.80 13.74 -4.77
C SER A 61 3.06 12.41 -4.07
N VAL A 62 2.19 11.43 -4.31
CA VAL A 62 2.37 10.04 -3.89
C VAL A 62 3.69 9.49 -4.41
N SER A 63 4.02 9.76 -5.68
CA SER A 63 5.31 9.32 -6.27
C SER A 63 6.50 9.85 -5.45
N ASN A 64 6.52 11.15 -5.17
CA ASN A 64 7.64 11.78 -4.46
C ASN A 64 7.71 11.36 -2.99
N LEU A 65 6.60 11.43 -2.25
CA LEU A 65 6.63 11.21 -0.80
C LEU A 65 6.68 9.72 -0.44
N ILE A 66 5.95 8.88 -1.17
CA ILE A 66 5.79 7.46 -0.83
C ILE A 66 6.78 6.60 -1.60
N PHE A 67 6.78 6.68 -2.94
CA PHE A 67 7.58 5.76 -3.76
C PHE A 67 9.04 6.18 -3.96
N ASP A 68 9.34 7.47 -3.82
CA ASP A 68 10.71 7.95 -3.83
C ASP A 68 11.25 8.09 -2.40
N PHE A 69 10.79 9.06 -1.63
CA PHE A 69 11.35 9.32 -0.30
C PHE A 69 11.04 8.20 0.70
N GLY A 70 9.76 7.83 0.83
CA GLY A 70 9.30 6.79 1.74
C GLY A 70 10.01 5.45 1.54
N PHE A 71 10.10 5.03 0.28
CA PHE A 71 10.72 3.77 -0.10
C PHE A 71 12.26 3.77 0.02
N LYS A 72 12.92 4.87 -0.40
CA LYS A 72 14.39 4.89 -0.51
C LYS A 72 15.11 5.44 0.73
N TYR A 73 14.49 6.36 1.46
CA TYR A 73 15.20 7.26 2.38
C TYR A 73 14.61 7.31 3.81
N LEU A 74 13.31 7.07 4.01
CA LEU A 74 12.64 7.24 5.32
C LEU A 74 13.25 6.44 6.48
N TYR A 75 13.82 5.28 6.18
CA TYR A 75 14.46 4.38 7.13
C TYR A 75 15.98 4.29 6.95
N ASP A 76 16.57 5.09 6.07
CA ASP A 76 18.01 5.10 5.85
C ASP A 76 18.70 5.90 6.98
N GLU A 77 19.64 5.26 7.67
CA GLU A 77 20.38 5.86 8.79
C GLU A 77 21.27 7.04 8.36
N ARG A 78 21.60 7.14 7.06
CA ARG A 78 22.38 8.25 6.52
C ARG A 78 21.56 9.52 6.32
N ILE A 79 20.23 9.43 6.37
CA ILE A 79 19.36 10.59 6.22
C ILE A 79 19.30 11.33 7.55
N GLU A 80 19.74 12.58 7.52
CA GLU A 80 19.78 13.48 8.66
C GLU A 80 18.43 14.18 8.83
N TRP A 81 17.93 14.18 10.06
CA TRP A 81 16.68 14.83 10.45
C TRP A 81 16.99 15.95 11.44
N PRO A 82 16.51 17.18 11.21
CA PRO A 82 16.57 18.23 12.23
C PRO A 82 15.80 17.84 13.49
N GLU A 83 16.28 18.28 14.65
CA GLU A 83 15.68 17.94 15.96
C GLU A 83 14.21 18.36 16.05
N GLU A 84 13.89 19.53 15.49
CA GLU A 84 12.54 20.08 15.40
C GLU A 84 11.58 19.28 14.49
N ALA A 85 12.10 18.32 13.71
CA ALA A 85 11.32 17.49 12.80
C ALA A 85 11.03 16.08 13.37
N GLU A 86 11.43 15.76 14.61
CA GLU A 86 11.31 14.40 15.13
C GLU A 86 9.85 13.93 15.26
N SER A 87 8.92 14.78 15.69
CA SER A 87 7.49 14.45 15.73
C SER A 87 6.93 14.17 14.33
N PHE A 88 7.29 15.02 13.35
CA PHE A 88 6.89 14.85 11.96
C PHE A 88 7.42 13.53 11.38
N LYS A 89 8.69 13.22 11.62
CA LYS A 89 9.33 11.96 11.20
C LYS A 89 8.61 10.74 11.78
N HIS A 90 8.27 10.79 13.07
CA HIS A 90 7.55 9.69 13.73
C HIS A 90 6.17 9.45 13.09
N GLU A 91 5.40 10.52 12.90
CA GLU A 91 4.09 10.44 12.25
C GLU A 91 4.18 10.03 10.78
N LEU A 92 5.15 10.56 10.03
CA LEU A 92 5.39 10.18 8.64
C LEU A 92 5.69 8.69 8.52
N ARG A 93 6.47 8.11 9.44
CA ARG A 93 6.73 6.66 9.48
C ARG A 93 5.47 5.85 9.71
N ALA A 94 4.65 6.24 10.69
CA ALA A 94 3.38 5.59 10.94
C ALA A 94 2.44 5.69 9.73
N PHE A 95 2.33 6.89 9.16
CA PHE A 95 1.55 7.17 7.97
C PHE A 95 2.00 6.31 6.79
N TYR A 96 3.27 6.38 6.41
CA TYR A 96 3.86 5.58 5.33
C TYR A 96 3.57 4.09 5.49
N THR A 97 3.82 3.55 6.69
CA THR A 97 3.58 2.13 7.00
C THR A 97 2.12 1.75 6.80
N SER A 98 1.19 2.64 7.13
CA SER A 98 -0.24 2.39 7.01
C SER A 98 -0.77 2.47 5.57
N ILE A 99 -0.24 3.38 4.74
CA ILE A 99 -0.80 3.63 3.40
C ILE A 99 -0.06 2.94 2.27
N TYR A 100 1.26 2.69 2.42
CA TYR A 100 2.10 2.13 1.37
C TYR A 100 1.54 0.81 0.79
N PRO A 101 1.08 -0.17 1.58
CA PRO A 101 0.55 -1.43 1.05
C PRO A 101 -0.67 -1.25 0.13
N PHE A 102 -1.51 -0.24 0.42
CA PHE A 102 -2.70 0.03 -0.39
C PHE A 102 -2.36 0.75 -1.68
N LEU A 103 -1.39 1.67 -1.63
CA LEU A 103 -0.95 2.38 -2.82
C LEU A 103 -0.23 1.44 -3.78
N ILE A 104 0.73 0.63 -3.30
CA ILE A 104 1.42 -0.33 -4.17
C ILE A 104 0.45 -1.33 -4.80
N GLN A 105 -0.55 -1.82 -4.04
CA GLN A 105 -1.61 -2.67 -4.57
C GLN A 105 -2.44 -1.95 -5.64
N GLY A 106 -2.90 -0.73 -5.35
CA GLY A 106 -3.70 0.07 -6.28
C GLY A 106 -2.97 0.30 -7.59
N PHE A 107 -1.73 0.77 -7.54
CA PHE A 107 -0.90 0.99 -8.72
C PHE A 107 -0.68 -0.31 -9.50
N TYR A 108 -0.43 -1.44 -8.83
CA TYR A 108 -0.30 -2.73 -9.50
C TYR A 108 -1.61 -3.19 -10.18
N ALA A 109 -2.76 -2.95 -9.56
CA ALA A 109 -4.06 -3.28 -10.14
C ALA A 109 -4.40 -2.48 -11.39
N THR A 110 -3.86 -1.26 -11.56
CA THR A 110 -4.10 -0.49 -12.80
C THR A 110 -3.60 -1.21 -14.05
N THR A 111 -2.57 -2.07 -13.91
CA THR A 111 -1.96 -2.83 -15.01
C THR A 111 -2.26 -4.33 -14.94
N HIS A 112 -2.60 -4.85 -13.76
CA HIS A 112 -2.81 -6.29 -13.53
C HIS A 112 -4.04 -6.58 -12.64
N PRO A 113 -5.24 -6.08 -12.98
CA PRO A 113 -6.41 -6.12 -12.08
C PRO A 113 -6.89 -7.54 -11.78
N MET A 114 -6.70 -8.46 -12.71
CA MET A 114 -7.17 -9.85 -12.64
C MET A 114 -6.20 -10.80 -11.91
N LYS A 115 -5.03 -10.31 -11.46
CA LYS A 115 -4.07 -11.17 -10.77
C LYS A 115 -4.54 -11.48 -9.34
N PHE A 116 -4.02 -12.58 -8.82
CA PHE A 116 -4.17 -12.98 -7.43
C PHE A 116 -3.42 -12.01 -6.52
N TYR A 117 -4.07 -11.56 -5.45
CA TYR A 117 -3.46 -10.69 -4.44
C TYR A 117 -3.13 -11.46 -3.16
N ASN A 118 -4.14 -12.05 -2.52
CA ASN A 118 -3.96 -12.72 -1.24
C ASN A 118 -5.09 -13.71 -0.95
N ILE A 119 -4.82 -14.68 -0.07
CA ILE A 119 -5.82 -15.54 0.58
C ILE A 119 -5.90 -15.14 2.05
N ALA A 120 -7.11 -14.93 2.54
CA ALA A 120 -7.35 -14.75 3.97
C ALA A 120 -8.32 -15.82 4.48
N THR A 121 -8.19 -16.15 5.75
CA THR A 121 -9.16 -16.98 6.45
C THR A 121 -9.88 -16.15 7.48
N SER A 122 -11.18 -16.38 7.65
CA SER A 122 -11.94 -15.84 8.77
C SER A 122 -12.39 -17.02 9.64
N PRO A 123 -12.02 -17.05 10.92
CA PRO A 123 -12.54 -18.05 11.83
C PRO A 123 -14.01 -17.72 12.09
N ASN A 124 -14.89 -18.64 11.73
CA ASN A 124 -16.26 -18.70 12.23
C ASN A 124 -16.41 -20.05 12.94
N ASP A 125 -17.06 -20.08 14.11
CA ASP A 125 -16.94 -21.15 15.11
C ASP A 125 -17.22 -22.58 14.59
N ASN A 126 -17.89 -22.72 13.43
CA ASN A 126 -18.20 -24.01 12.81
C ASN A 126 -17.73 -24.18 11.36
N HIS A 127 -17.11 -23.17 10.73
CA HIS A 127 -16.79 -23.21 9.29
C HIS A 127 -15.49 -22.50 8.95
N LYS A 128 -14.69 -23.10 8.06
CA LYS A 128 -13.50 -22.46 7.50
C LYS A 128 -13.93 -21.61 6.30
N ILE A 129 -13.94 -20.29 6.47
CA ILE A 129 -14.19 -19.35 5.37
C ILE A 129 -12.84 -18.98 4.75
N ILE A 130 -12.66 -19.32 3.47
CA ILE A 130 -11.49 -18.94 2.68
C ILE A 130 -11.91 -17.83 1.72
N ARG A 131 -11.24 -16.68 1.81
CA ARG A 131 -11.43 -15.53 0.93
C ARG A 131 -10.24 -15.41 -0.03
N PHE A 132 -10.51 -15.52 -1.32
CA PHE A 132 -9.54 -15.18 -2.37
C PHE A 132 -9.74 -13.73 -2.79
N MET A 133 -8.67 -12.95 -2.76
CA MET A 133 -8.68 -11.54 -3.14
C MET A 133 -7.89 -11.33 -4.42
N ARG A 134 -8.45 -10.57 -5.34
CA ARG A 134 -7.79 -10.06 -6.54
C ARG A 134 -7.11 -8.72 -6.25
N VAL A 135 -6.16 -8.34 -7.10
CA VAL A 135 -5.40 -7.09 -6.92
C VAL A 135 -6.32 -5.87 -6.99
N ASP A 136 -7.36 -5.91 -7.82
CA ASP A 136 -8.36 -4.84 -7.94
C ASP A 136 -9.29 -4.67 -6.73
N GLY A 137 -9.14 -5.49 -5.69
CA GLY A 137 -9.96 -5.44 -4.49
C GLY A 137 -11.22 -6.30 -4.56
N SER A 138 -11.53 -6.90 -5.71
CA SER A 138 -12.60 -7.89 -5.81
C SER A 138 -12.23 -9.15 -5.01
N SER A 139 -13.21 -9.76 -4.35
CA SER A 139 -12.98 -11.01 -3.62
C SER A 139 -14.09 -12.02 -3.85
N ILE A 140 -13.74 -13.29 -3.76
CA ILE A 140 -14.68 -14.41 -3.70
C ILE A 140 -14.43 -15.20 -2.41
N GLU A 141 -15.51 -15.63 -1.78
CA GLU A 141 -15.49 -16.35 -0.51
C GLU A 141 -16.12 -17.72 -0.66
N PHE A 142 -15.50 -18.70 -0.02
CA PHE A 142 -16.00 -20.07 0.05
C PHE A 142 -16.02 -20.52 1.50
N ILE A 143 -17.12 -21.16 1.89
CA ILE A 143 -17.15 -22.05 3.05
C ILE A 143 -16.59 -23.38 2.57
N MET A 144 -15.53 -23.88 3.20
CA MET A 144 -14.87 -25.13 2.78
C MET A 144 -14.66 -26.09 3.94
N GLU A 145 -14.92 -27.37 3.70
CA GLU A 145 -14.54 -28.47 4.59
C GLU A 145 -13.09 -28.92 4.35
N ASP A 146 -12.53 -29.67 5.31
CA ASP A 146 -11.15 -30.18 5.25
C ASP A 146 -10.86 -30.99 3.99
N GLN A 147 -11.84 -31.76 3.50
CA GLN A 147 -11.69 -32.55 2.28
C GLN A 147 -11.61 -31.67 1.03
N GLU A 148 -12.42 -30.62 0.95
CA GLU A 148 -12.44 -29.68 -0.18
C GLU A 148 -11.15 -28.86 -0.24
N ILE A 149 -10.62 -28.45 0.92
CA ILE A 149 -9.32 -27.77 1.02
C ILE A 149 -8.20 -28.67 0.51
N ARG A 150 -8.17 -29.95 0.92
CA ARG A 150 -7.17 -30.93 0.44
C ARG A 150 -7.28 -31.16 -1.06
N GLY A 151 -8.51 -31.24 -1.59
CA GLY A 151 -8.75 -31.36 -3.03
C GLY A 151 -8.22 -30.15 -3.80
N LEU A 152 -8.45 -28.94 -3.29
CA LEU A 152 -7.93 -27.71 -3.89
C LEU A 152 -6.40 -27.68 -3.89
N ILE A 153 -5.74 -28.05 -2.77
CA ILE A 153 -4.28 -28.11 -2.68
C ILE A 153 -3.72 -29.06 -3.74
N SER A 154 -4.25 -30.28 -3.82
CA SER A 154 -3.79 -31.29 -4.79
C SER A 154 -3.94 -30.81 -6.24
N LEU A 155 -5.06 -30.13 -6.56
CA LEU A 155 -5.26 -29.57 -7.90
C LEU A 155 -4.25 -28.47 -8.23
N LEU A 156 -3.95 -27.59 -7.26
CA LEU A 156 -2.98 -26.51 -7.45
C LEU A 156 -1.55 -27.04 -7.56
N GLU A 157 -1.16 -28.04 -6.75
CA GLU A 157 0.14 -28.71 -6.84
C GLU A 157 0.34 -29.35 -8.22
N GLY A 158 -0.68 -30.07 -8.72
CA GLY A 158 -0.62 -30.67 -10.05
C GLY A 158 -0.50 -29.66 -11.20
N LEU A 159 -1.03 -28.43 -11.04
CA LEU A 159 -0.83 -27.35 -12.02
C LEU A 159 0.60 -26.80 -12.01
N LEU A 160 1.28 -26.83 -10.87
CA LEU A 160 2.68 -26.40 -10.74
C LEU A 160 3.64 -27.42 -11.35
N GLU A 161 3.39 -28.71 -11.13
CA GLU A 161 4.22 -29.81 -11.65
C GLU A 161 4.19 -29.88 -13.19
N LYS A 162 3.00 -29.76 -13.80
CA LYS A 162 2.85 -29.76 -15.27
C LYS A 162 3.64 -28.65 -15.97
N ARG A 163 3.91 -27.54 -15.29
CA ARG A 163 4.72 -26.43 -15.83
C ARG A 163 6.23 -26.71 -15.86
N GLY A 164 6.70 -27.71 -15.10
CA GLY A 164 8.10 -28.14 -15.09
C GLY A 164 8.47 -29.04 -16.27
N GLU A 165 7.49 -29.67 -16.91
CA GLU A 165 7.70 -30.62 -18.02
C GLU A 165 7.63 -29.93 -19.41
N GLU A 166 7.15 -28.69 -19.48
CA GLU A 166 7.03 -27.90 -20.73
C GLU A 166 8.17 -26.86 -20.92
N ARG A 167 9.26 -26.95 -20.14
CA ARG A 167 10.48 -26.14 -20.28
C ARG A 167 11.69 -27.00 -20.61
#